data_AF-A0A7D8V3B3-F1
#
_entry.id   AF-A0A7D8V3B3-F1
#
_cell.length_a   1.000
_cell.length_b   1.000
_cell.length_c   1.000
_cell.angle_alpha   90.00
_cell.angle_beta   90.00
_cell.angle_gamma   90.00
#
_symmetry.space_group_name_H-M   'P 1'
#
loop_
_entity.id
_entity.type
_entity.pdbx_description
1 polymer ?
#
loop_
_entity_poly.entity_id
_entity_poly.type
_entity_poly.pdbx_seq_one_letter_code
_entity_poly.pdbx_strand_id
1 'polypeptide(L)'
;MPGRAPILRVFVPVSDRVPRWPSSEGAAASWRELEKCGADKRMKLGDLVVNTALHKPTNTEHVLVYVPFVAHKLVPLEYVHSPTGHLPRYLDAFAVSPVYYDPFLPAPQILYLDFAPYAQQAMNSLRLAYDRRDVTVSSGARLSAKRYLHVAGLEIQQGDRVAPDWHGMVTLEAEGTAEGKAEMEARFGHGDPTRAVMGPWEVVRERSLLGSLWLRLVREPRGN
;
A
#
# COMPACT_ATOMS: atom_id res chain seq x y z
N MET A 1 -11.59 -10.78 -6.51
CA MET A 1 -12.35 -10.39 -5.30
C MET A 1 -13.80 -10.18 -5.69
N PRO A 2 -14.75 -11.03 -5.25
CA PRO A 2 -16.15 -10.89 -5.64
C PRO A 2 -16.70 -9.52 -5.23
N GLY A 3 -17.25 -8.78 -6.20
CA GLY A 3 -17.99 -7.54 -5.92
C GLY A 3 -17.17 -6.29 -5.61
N ARG A 4 -15.88 -6.20 -5.98
CA ARG A 4 -15.19 -4.90 -6.13
C ARG A 4 -15.22 -4.48 -7.61
N ALA A 5 -15.34 -3.19 -7.90
CA ALA A 5 -15.24 -2.68 -9.26
C ALA A 5 -13.74 -2.56 -9.60
N PRO A 6 -13.17 -3.44 -10.45
CA PRO A 6 -11.72 -3.58 -10.55
C PRO A 6 -11.04 -2.26 -10.93
N ILE A 7 -11.58 -1.53 -11.89
CA ILE A 7 -11.22 -0.16 -12.26
C ILE A 7 -12.44 0.49 -12.92
N LEU A 8 -12.79 1.72 -12.56
CA LEU A 8 -13.71 2.56 -13.34
C LEU A 8 -12.91 3.53 -14.22
N ARG A 9 -13.39 3.77 -15.44
CA ARG A 9 -12.75 4.69 -16.39
C ARG A 9 -13.65 5.90 -16.60
N VAL A 10 -13.07 7.09 -16.52
CA VAL A 10 -13.75 8.37 -16.75
C VAL A 10 -13.00 9.15 -17.82
N PHE A 11 -13.70 10.03 -18.52
CA PHE A 11 -13.10 10.93 -19.50
C PHE A 11 -13.25 12.37 -19.02
N VAL A 12 -12.19 12.92 -18.42
CA VAL A 12 -12.18 14.30 -17.89
C VAL A 12 -10.99 15.06 -18.48
N PRO A 13 -11.17 15.83 -19.57
CA PRO A 13 -10.07 16.54 -20.20
C PRO A 13 -9.62 17.75 -19.38
N VAL A 14 -8.34 18.11 -19.54
CA VAL A 14 -7.83 19.41 -19.09
C VAL A 14 -8.56 20.50 -19.88
N SER A 15 -9.11 21.48 -19.17
CA SER A 15 -9.97 22.54 -19.70
C SER A 15 -9.98 23.73 -18.76
N ASP A 16 -10.67 24.83 -19.09
CA ASP A 16 -10.80 25.99 -18.19
C ASP A 16 -11.38 25.62 -16.81
N ARG A 17 -12.21 24.57 -16.75
CA ARG A 17 -12.80 24.05 -15.50
C ARG A 17 -11.88 23.10 -14.74
N VAL A 18 -10.95 22.45 -15.43
CA VAL A 18 -9.95 21.53 -14.87
C VAL A 18 -8.59 21.96 -15.42
N PRO A 19 -7.99 23.03 -14.86
CA PRO A 19 -6.84 23.70 -15.48
C PRO A 19 -5.56 22.87 -15.41
N ARG A 20 -5.48 21.92 -14.47
CA ARG A 20 -4.35 21.02 -14.30
C ARG A 20 -4.80 19.66 -13.79
N TRP A 21 -3.91 18.68 -13.92
CA TRP A 21 -4.11 17.33 -13.43
C TRP A 21 -2.84 16.81 -12.72
N PRO A 22 -2.95 16.04 -11.63
CA PRO A 22 -4.16 15.82 -10.83
C PRO A 22 -4.59 17.10 -10.09
N SER A 23 -5.88 17.24 -9.75
CA SER A 23 -6.42 18.42 -9.05
C SER A 23 -7.75 18.13 -8.34
N SER A 24 -8.13 19.00 -7.39
CA SER A 24 -9.45 18.99 -6.74
C SER A 24 -10.59 19.11 -7.76
N GLU A 25 -10.40 19.96 -8.77
CA GLU A 25 -11.38 20.19 -9.82
C GLU A 25 -11.54 18.94 -10.70
N GLY A 26 -10.41 18.30 -11.05
CA GLY A 26 -10.39 17.04 -11.80
C GLY A 26 -11.05 15.88 -11.05
N ALA A 27 -10.80 15.78 -9.73
CA ALA A 27 -11.46 14.80 -8.87
C ALA A 27 -12.98 15.04 -8.80
N ALA A 28 -13.41 16.28 -8.58
CA ALA A 28 -14.82 16.64 -8.53
C ALA A 28 -15.53 16.43 -9.87
N ALA A 29 -14.86 16.68 -11.00
CA ALA A 29 -15.39 16.39 -12.33
C ALA A 29 -15.50 14.88 -12.57
N SER A 30 -14.49 14.10 -12.18
CA SER A 30 -14.50 12.64 -12.28
C SER A 30 -15.65 12.04 -11.47
N TRP A 31 -15.87 12.52 -10.24
CA TRP A 31 -16.97 12.07 -9.39
C TRP A 31 -18.34 12.34 -10.03
N ARG A 32 -18.54 13.52 -10.62
CA ARG A 32 -19.78 13.85 -11.34
C ARG A 32 -20.04 12.92 -12.52
N GLU A 33 -19.02 12.47 -13.24
CA GLU A 33 -19.19 11.47 -14.32
C GLU A 33 -19.67 10.11 -13.78
N LEU A 34 -19.18 9.71 -12.59
CA LEU A 34 -19.61 8.48 -11.93
C LEU A 34 -21.05 8.56 -11.42
N GLU A 35 -21.48 9.72 -10.91
CA GLU A 35 -22.87 9.96 -10.49
C GLU A 35 -23.85 9.89 -11.67
N LYS A 36 -23.49 10.48 -12.82
CA LYS A 36 -24.34 10.47 -14.02
C LYS A 36 -24.70 9.06 -14.49
N CYS A 37 -23.75 8.13 -14.39
CA CYS A 37 -23.96 6.74 -14.81
C CYS A 37 -24.39 5.82 -13.64
N GLY A 38 -24.54 6.35 -12.42
CA GLY A 38 -24.93 5.60 -11.24
C GLY A 38 -23.87 4.62 -10.73
N ALA A 39 -22.62 4.72 -11.20
CA ALA A 39 -21.52 3.86 -10.78
C ALA A 39 -21.09 4.15 -9.34
N ASP A 40 -21.30 5.38 -8.88
CA ASP A 40 -21.08 5.83 -7.50
C ASP A 40 -21.72 4.89 -6.46
N LYS A 41 -22.92 4.38 -6.76
CA LYS A 41 -23.69 3.48 -5.86
C LYS A 41 -23.03 2.13 -5.60
N ARG A 42 -22.03 1.76 -6.40
CA ARG A 42 -21.32 0.47 -6.30
C ARG A 42 -19.87 0.62 -5.84
N MET A 43 -19.40 1.85 -5.64
CA MET A 43 -18.02 2.11 -5.26
C MET A 43 -17.75 1.68 -3.82
N LYS A 44 -16.61 1.04 -3.61
CA LYS A 44 -16.09 0.62 -2.31
C LYS A 44 -14.79 1.33 -2.02
N LEU A 45 -14.52 1.55 -0.73
CA LEU A 45 -13.27 2.14 -0.26
C LEU A 45 -12.06 1.50 -0.98
N GLY A 46 -11.21 2.36 -1.54
CA GLY A 46 -10.01 1.97 -2.25
C GLY A 46 -10.21 1.61 -3.73
N ASP A 47 -11.42 1.64 -4.28
CA ASP A 47 -11.63 1.43 -5.73
C ASP A 47 -10.88 2.48 -6.55
N LEU A 48 -10.36 2.06 -7.71
CA LEU A 48 -9.58 2.91 -8.60
C LEU A 48 -10.46 3.53 -9.69
N VAL A 49 -10.25 4.83 -9.92
CA VAL A 49 -10.84 5.58 -11.02
C VAL A 49 -9.71 6.11 -11.90
N VAL A 50 -9.78 5.80 -13.19
CA VAL A 50 -8.72 6.08 -14.16
C VAL A 50 -9.23 7.09 -15.18
N ASN A 51 -8.59 8.25 -15.24
CA ASN A 51 -8.90 9.27 -16.24
C ASN A 51 -8.23 8.92 -17.58
N THR A 52 -9.04 8.63 -18.59
CA THR A 52 -8.58 8.25 -19.93
C THR A 52 -8.44 9.43 -20.89
N ALA A 53 -8.74 10.65 -20.45
CA ALA A 53 -8.60 11.85 -21.27
C ALA A 53 -7.15 12.38 -21.32
N LEU A 54 -6.26 11.91 -20.44
CA LEU A 54 -4.85 12.31 -20.46
C LEU A 54 -4.11 11.58 -21.56
N HIS A 55 -3.48 12.35 -22.46
CA HIS A 55 -2.66 11.78 -23.52
C HIS A 55 -1.33 11.28 -22.95
N LYS A 56 -1.07 9.96 -23.02
CA LYS A 56 0.19 9.31 -22.63
C LYS A 56 0.66 9.74 -21.22
N PRO A 57 -0.09 9.39 -20.16
CA PRO A 57 0.37 9.67 -18.80
C PRO A 57 1.77 9.06 -18.61
N THR A 58 2.68 9.85 -18.06
CA THR A 58 4.08 9.40 -17.87
C THR A 58 4.22 8.42 -16.71
N ASN A 59 3.15 8.30 -15.92
CA ASN A 59 3.08 7.58 -14.67
C ASN A 59 1.61 7.29 -14.27
N THR A 60 1.34 7.00 -13.00
CA THR A 60 0.02 6.76 -12.41
C THR A 60 -0.77 8.03 -12.09
N GLU A 61 -0.33 9.20 -12.54
CA GLU A 61 -0.97 10.50 -12.24
C GLU A 61 -2.46 10.55 -12.60
N HIS A 62 -2.85 9.78 -13.62
CA HIS A 62 -4.21 9.61 -14.12
C HIS A 62 -5.12 8.75 -13.22
N VAL A 63 -4.58 8.16 -12.16
CA VAL A 63 -5.28 7.28 -11.22
C VAL A 63 -5.74 8.08 -9.99
N LEU A 64 -7.02 7.94 -9.67
CA LEU A 64 -7.63 8.41 -8.43
C LEU A 64 -8.11 7.21 -7.61
N VAL A 65 -8.09 7.35 -6.29
CA VAL A 65 -8.57 6.36 -5.32
C VAL A 65 -9.85 6.86 -4.69
N TYR A 66 -10.85 5.99 -4.57
CA TYR A 66 -12.10 6.30 -3.88
C TYR A 66 -11.97 6.20 -2.37
N VAL A 67 -12.20 7.33 -1.71
CA VAL A 67 -12.15 7.51 -0.27
C VAL A 67 -13.42 8.28 0.15
N PRO A 68 -14.48 7.60 0.62
CA PRO A 68 -15.82 8.18 0.76
C PRO A 68 -15.91 9.30 1.81
N PHE A 69 -14.93 9.38 2.70
CA PHE A 69 -14.89 10.33 3.82
C PHE A 69 -14.11 11.63 3.52
N VAL A 70 -13.64 11.83 2.29
CA VAL A 70 -13.05 13.10 1.83
C VAL A 70 -14.02 13.89 0.95
N ALA A 71 -13.85 15.22 0.88
CA ALA A 71 -14.82 16.13 0.25
C ALA A 71 -15.22 15.75 -1.19
N HIS A 72 -14.24 15.40 -2.04
CA HIS A 72 -14.49 15.04 -3.45
C HIS A 72 -14.60 13.54 -3.68
N LYS A 73 -14.54 12.73 -2.62
CA LYS A 73 -14.55 11.26 -2.60
C LYS A 73 -13.47 10.55 -3.43
N LEU A 74 -12.77 11.26 -4.31
CA LEU A 74 -11.67 10.79 -5.13
C LEU A 74 -10.43 11.60 -4.79
N VAL A 75 -9.30 10.91 -4.62
CA VAL A 75 -8.01 11.52 -4.28
C VAL A 75 -6.92 10.95 -5.17
N PRO A 76 -5.92 11.75 -5.58
CA PRO A 76 -4.80 11.22 -6.34
C PRO A 76 -3.95 10.27 -5.47
N LEU A 77 -3.11 9.47 -6.13
CA LEU A 77 -2.02 8.77 -5.46
C LEU A 77 -1.02 9.78 -4.86
N GLU A 78 -0.32 9.36 -3.81
CA GLU A 78 0.80 10.11 -3.23
C GLU A 78 2.13 9.64 -3.83
N TYR A 79 3.14 10.51 -3.89
CA TYR A 79 4.42 10.24 -4.57
C TYR A 79 5.64 10.40 -3.66
N VAL A 80 5.43 10.46 -2.34
CA VAL A 80 6.51 10.74 -1.37
C VAL A 80 7.51 9.59 -1.27
N HIS A 81 7.07 8.34 -1.46
CA HIS A 81 7.93 7.16 -1.34
C HIS A 81 8.28 6.49 -2.67
N SER A 82 7.47 6.69 -3.70
CA SER A 82 7.65 6.04 -4.99
C SER A 82 7.35 7.01 -6.12
N PRO A 83 8.22 7.10 -7.14
CA PRO A 83 7.90 7.87 -8.33
C PRO A 83 6.69 7.28 -9.03
N THR A 84 6.36 6.00 -8.84
CA THR A 84 5.20 5.37 -9.48
C THR A 84 3.87 5.57 -8.74
N GLY A 85 3.89 6.32 -7.63
CA GLY A 85 2.72 6.59 -6.81
C GLY A 85 2.37 5.46 -5.85
N HIS A 86 1.74 5.82 -4.74
CA HIS A 86 1.28 4.89 -3.71
C HIS A 86 -0.05 5.34 -3.12
N LEU A 87 -0.70 4.45 -2.38
CA LEU A 87 -1.98 4.75 -1.75
C LEU A 87 -1.83 5.90 -0.73
N PRO A 88 -2.88 6.72 -0.56
CA PRO A 88 -2.85 7.83 0.39
C PRO A 88 -2.59 7.36 1.83
N ARG A 89 -1.87 8.17 2.61
CA ARG A 89 -1.42 7.79 3.97
C ARG A 89 -2.54 7.53 4.97
N TYR A 90 -3.74 8.05 4.71
CA TYR A 90 -4.92 7.92 5.57
C TYR A 90 -5.82 6.73 5.16
N LEU A 91 -5.38 5.92 4.19
CA LEU A 91 -6.06 4.69 3.80
C LEU A 91 -5.32 3.49 4.40
N ASP A 92 -5.90 2.93 5.47
CA ASP A 92 -5.41 1.68 6.04
C ASP A 92 -5.71 0.50 5.10
N ALA A 93 -4.65 -0.14 4.60
CA ALA A 93 -4.73 -1.30 3.72
C ALA A 93 -5.14 -2.59 4.44
N PHE A 94 -5.45 -2.56 5.74
CA PHE A 94 -6.24 -3.61 6.35
C PHE A 94 -7.73 -3.52 5.98
N ALA A 95 -8.25 -2.31 5.71
CA ALA A 95 -9.62 -2.11 5.21
C ALA A 95 -9.76 -2.44 3.70
N VAL A 96 -8.65 -2.52 2.97
CA VAL A 96 -8.62 -2.82 1.54
C VAL A 96 -7.58 -3.88 1.24
N SER A 97 -7.98 -5.08 0.77
CA SER A 97 -7.04 -6.20 0.59
C SER A 97 -5.73 -5.77 -0.10
N PRO A 98 -4.55 -5.93 0.52
CA PRO A 98 -3.28 -5.40 0.01
C PRO A 98 -2.91 -5.85 -1.41
N VAL A 99 -3.32 -7.07 -1.79
CA VAL A 99 -3.09 -7.63 -3.14
C VAL A 99 -4.09 -7.12 -4.18
N TYR A 100 -5.12 -6.37 -3.77
CA TYR A 100 -6.15 -5.83 -4.67
C TYR A 100 -5.55 -5.00 -5.81
N TYR A 101 -4.48 -4.26 -5.52
CA TYR A 101 -3.87 -3.34 -6.47
C TYR A 101 -2.74 -3.96 -7.29
N ASP A 102 -2.33 -5.20 -7.01
CA ASP A 102 -1.23 -5.87 -7.71
C ASP A 102 -1.38 -5.86 -9.24
N PRO A 103 -2.58 -6.11 -9.82
CA PRO A 103 -2.78 -6.08 -11.27
C PRO A 103 -2.83 -4.68 -11.89
N PHE A 104 -2.91 -3.62 -11.08
CA PHE A 104 -3.29 -2.28 -11.54
C PHE A 104 -2.21 -1.22 -11.29
N LEU A 105 -1.58 -1.29 -10.11
CA LEU A 105 -0.52 -0.36 -9.74
C LEU A 105 0.85 -1.02 -10.02
N PRO A 106 1.82 -0.28 -10.54
CA PRO A 106 3.18 -0.77 -10.74
C PRO A 106 3.90 -1.01 -9.40
N ALA A 107 4.95 -1.82 -9.44
CA ALA A 107 5.90 -1.92 -8.33
C ALA A 107 6.84 -0.68 -8.28
N PRO A 108 7.36 -0.28 -7.11
CA PRO A 108 7.03 -0.81 -5.79
C PRO A 108 5.63 -0.40 -5.35
N GLN A 109 4.86 -1.34 -4.81
CA GLN A 109 3.53 -1.06 -4.28
C GLN A 109 3.65 -0.74 -2.80
N ILE A 110 3.42 0.53 -2.45
CA ILE A 110 3.50 1.00 -1.07
C ILE A 110 2.09 1.26 -0.55
N LEU A 111 1.83 0.80 0.66
CA LEU A 111 0.54 0.88 1.34
C LEU A 111 0.75 1.24 2.81
N TYR A 112 -0.26 1.81 3.45
CA TYR A 112 -0.21 2.18 4.86
C TYR A 112 -0.99 1.17 5.67
N LEU A 113 -0.43 0.72 6.80
CA LEU A 113 -1.03 -0.30 7.65
C LEU A 113 -1.00 0.12 9.11
N ASP A 114 -2.15 0.03 9.77
CA ASP A 114 -2.27 0.21 11.21
C ASP A 114 -2.18 -1.13 11.94
N PHE A 115 -1.03 -1.39 12.57
CA PHE A 115 -0.79 -2.61 13.31
C PHE A 115 -1.37 -2.60 14.73
N ALA A 116 -2.11 -1.57 15.17
CA ALA A 116 -2.71 -1.53 16.50
C ALA A 116 -3.46 -2.81 16.90
N PRO A 117 -4.31 -3.42 16.03
CA PRO A 117 -5.01 -4.66 16.38
C PRO A 117 -4.07 -5.87 16.58
N TYR A 118 -2.87 -5.83 16.01
CA TYR A 118 -1.89 -6.92 16.01
C TYR A 118 -0.60 -6.58 16.77
N ALA A 119 -0.59 -5.48 17.52
CA ALA A 119 0.60 -4.91 18.16
C ALA A 119 1.35 -5.96 18.99
N GLN A 120 0.63 -6.69 19.85
CA GLN A 120 1.22 -7.72 20.72
C GLN A 120 1.77 -8.91 19.92
N GLN A 121 1.04 -9.37 18.89
CA GLN A 121 1.47 -10.50 18.05
C GLN A 121 2.73 -10.15 17.26
N ALA A 122 2.73 -8.98 16.63
CA ALA A 122 3.87 -8.48 15.87
C ALA A 122 5.11 -8.31 16.77
N MET A 123 4.96 -7.71 17.96
CA MET A 123 6.07 -7.59 18.91
C MET A 123 6.59 -8.92 19.44
N ASN A 124 5.71 -9.85 19.81
CA ASN A 124 6.12 -11.14 20.38
C ASN A 124 6.89 -12.00 19.37
N SER A 125 6.64 -11.80 18.08
CA SER A 125 7.29 -12.53 17.00
C SER A 125 8.57 -11.87 16.46
N LEU A 126 8.83 -10.61 16.85
CA LEU A 126 9.92 -9.80 16.36
C LEU A 126 11.28 -10.40 16.75
N ARG A 127 12.11 -10.71 15.75
CA ARG A 127 13.43 -11.31 15.94
C ARG A 127 14.42 -10.88 14.87
N LEU A 128 15.70 -11.02 15.17
CA LEU A 128 16.76 -10.92 14.16
C LEU A 128 16.88 -12.25 13.41
N ALA A 129 16.87 -12.19 12.09
CA ALA A 129 17.06 -13.31 11.18
C ALA A 129 18.17 -12.98 10.16
N TYR A 130 18.56 -13.96 9.35
CA TYR A 130 19.41 -13.71 8.19
C TYR A 130 18.96 -14.51 6.98
N ASP A 131 19.05 -13.87 5.81
CA ASP A 131 18.94 -14.52 4.50
C ASP A 131 20.36 -14.90 4.05
N ARG A 132 20.55 -16.14 3.57
CA ARG A 132 21.82 -16.61 3.02
C ARG A 132 21.67 -16.71 1.52
N ARG A 133 22.47 -15.93 0.80
CA ARG A 133 22.51 -15.98 -0.67
C ARG A 133 23.87 -16.48 -1.13
N ASP A 134 23.85 -17.53 -1.94
CA ASP A 134 25.03 -17.97 -2.65
C ASP A 134 25.13 -17.17 -3.96
N VAL A 135 26.24 -16.45 -4.12
CA VAL A 135 26.52 -15.56 -5.24
C VAL A 135 27.76 -16.06 -5.95
N THR A 136 27.68 -16.25 -7.27
CA THR A 136 28.86 -16.49 -8.10
C THR A 136 29.44 -15.15 -8.50
N VAL A 137 30.65 -14.84 -8.04
CA VAL A 137 31.35 -13.60 -8.44
C VAL A 137 32.01 -13.76 -9.81
N SER A 138 32.46 -12.65 -10.40
CA SER A 138 33.05 -12.60 -11.74
C SER A 138 34.25 -13.54 -11.94
N SER A 139 34.96 -13.91 -10.87
CA SER A 139 36.06 -14.88 -10.90
C SER A 139 35.61 -16.35 -10.98
N GLY A 140 34.30 -16.63 -10.95
CA GLY A 140 33.73 -17.98 -10.89
C GLY A 140 33.68 -18.58 -9.48
N ALA A 141 34.21 -17.88 -8.46
CA ALA A 141 34.11 -18.31 -7.07
C ALA A 141 32.67 -18.19 -6.55
N ARG A 142 32.23 -19.18 -5.75
CA ARG A 142 30.95 -19.13 -5.03
C ARG A 142 31.16 -18.52 -3.65
N LEU A 143 30.53 -17.37 -3.40
CA LEU A 143 30.53 -16.71 -2.10
C LEU A 143 29.16 -16.83 -1.44
N SER A 144 29.13 -17.16 -0.16
CA SER A 144 27.90 -17.13 0.64
C SER A 144 27.83 -15.82 1.41
N ALA A 145 26.92 -14.93 1.03
CA ALA A 145 26.66 -13.70 1.75
C ALA A 145 25.48 -13.89 2.73
N LYS A 146 25.62 -13.39 3.95
CA LYS A 146 24.53 -13.30 4.94
C LYS A 146 24.00 -11.87 4.96
N ARG A 147 22.69 -11.70 4.77
CA ARG A 147 21.98 -10.43 4.96
C ARG A 147 21.13 -10.53 6.22
N TYR A 148 21.47 -9.77 7.25
CA TYR A 148 20.68 -9.71 8.49
C TYR A 148 19.43 -8.82 8.31
N LEU A 149 18.32 -9.25 8.89
CA LEU A 149 17.01 -8.62 8.80
C LEU A 149 16.28 -8.72 10.15
N HIS A 150 15.52 -7.70 10.52
CA HIS A 150 14.50 -7.85 11.55
C HIS A 150 13.23 -8.39 10.90
N VAL A 151 12.64 -9.43 11.49
CA VAL A 151 11.43 -10.07 10.99
C VAL A 151 10.38 -10.20 12.08
N ALA A 152 9.14 -9.94 11.73
CA ALA A 152 7.96 -10.21 12.55
C ALA A 152 6.90 -10.93 11.72
N GLY A 153 6.03 -11.68 12.38
CA GLY A 153 4.96 -12.45 11.75
C GLY A 153 3.67 -12.32 12.54
N LEU A 154 2.57 -12.16 11.82
CA LEU A 154 1.23 -12.15 12.40
C LEU A 154 0.25 -12.89 11.51
N GLU A 155 -0.87 -13.26 12.09
CA GLU A 155 -1.93 -14.03 11.43
C GLU A 155 -3.23 -13.25 11.55
N ILE A 156 -3.86 -13.06 10.39
CA ILE A 156 -5.12 -12.36 10.24
C ILE A 156 -6.22 -13.40 10.25
N GLN A 157 -7.08 -13.32 11.25
CA GLN A 157 -8.15 -14.26 11.50
C GLN A 157 -9.44 -13.83 10.80
N GLN A 158 -10.29 -14.81 10.52
CA GLN A 158 -11.63 -14.52 10.04
C GLN A 158 -12.42 -13.78 11.13
N GLY A 159 -12.98 -12.62 10.80
CA GLY A 159 -13.72 -11.79 11.76
C GLY A 159 -12.92 -10.63 12.33
N ASP A 160 -11.61 -10.53 12.03
CA ASP A 160 -10.85 -9.32 12.28
C ASP A 160 -11.47 -8.13 11.51
N ARG A 161 -11.22 -6.90 11.97
CA ARG A 161 -11.72 -5.67 11.35
C ARG A 161 -10.94 -5.32 10.09
N VAL A 162 -10.99 -6.22 9.12
CA VAL A 162 -10.21 -6.21 7.90
C VAL A 162 -11.10 -6.40 6.69
N ALA A 163 -10.55 -6.25 5.48
CA ALA A 163 -11.26 -6.57 4.26
C ALA A 163 -11.77 -8.03 4.31
N PRO A 164 -13.05 -8.33 3.99
CA PRO A 164 -13.63 -9.66 4.19
C PRO A 164 -12.93 -10.81 3.44
N ASP A 165 -12.22 -10.47 2.38
CA ASP A 165 -11.44 -11.37 1.54
C ASP A 165 -9.99 -11.52 2.01
N TRP A 166 -9.66 -10.98 3.18
CA TRP A 166 -8.32 -11.04 3.73
C TRP A 166 -8.27 -11.86 5.02
N HIS A 167 -7.46 -12.91 4.97
CA HIS A 167 -7.09 -13.79 6.07
C HIS A 167 -5.76 -14.47 5.70
N GLY A 168 -4.99 -14.90 6.70
CA GLY A 168 -3.72 -15.59 6.51
C GLY A 168 -2.53 -14.86 7.12
N MET A 169 -1.33 -15.22 6.65
CA MET A 169 -0.08 -14.79 7.28
C MET A 169 0.43 -13.48 6.71
N VAL A 170 0.92 -12.60 7.58
CA VAL A 170 1.68 -11.41 7.21
C VAL A 170 3.09 -11.55 7.78
N THR A 171 4.09 -11.45 6.91
CA THR A 171 5.50 -11.41 7.27
C THR A 171 6.04 -10.01 7.03
N LEU A 172 6.65 -9.43 8.04
CA LEU A 172 7.20 -8.09 8.06
C LEU A 172 8.72 -8.18 8.09
N GLU A 173 9.41 -7.45 7.23
CA GLU A 173 10.87 -7.35 7.22
C GLU A 173 11.37 -5.91 7.30
N ALA A 174 12.43 -5.68 8.07
CA ALA A 174 13.22 -4.46 8.06
C ALA A 174 14.71 -4.79 7.95
N GLU A 175 15.52 -3.79 7.60
CA GLU A 175 16.97 -3.89 7.62
C GLU A 175 17.47 -4.34 9.02
N GLY A 176 18.48 -5.21 9.09
CA GLY A 176 19.02 -5.74 10.34
C GLY A 176 19.82 -4.74 11.19
N THR A 177 19.51 -3.45 11.12
CA THR A 177 20.12 -2.38 11.90
C THR A 177 19.29 -2.05 13.13
N ALA A 178 19.89 -1.35 14.09
CA ALA A 178 19.19 -0.87 15.28
C ALA A 178 18.02 0.07 14.93
N GLU A 179 18.18 0.89 13.90
CA GLU A 179 17.15 1.80 13.39
C GLU A 179 15.98 1.02 12.79
N GLY A 180 16.28 -0.02 11.98
CA GLY A 180 15.24 -0.90 11.42
C GLY A 180 14.41 -1.59 12.49
N LYS A 181 15.06 -2.05 13.57
CA LYS A 181 14.38 -2.61 14.74
C LYS A 181 13.50 -1.56 15.43
N ALA A 182 14.07 -0.41 15.78
CA ALA A 182 13.37 0.63 16.53
C ALA A 182 12.13 1.14 15.76
N GLU A 183 12.23 1.25 14.44
CA GLU A 183 11.10 1.64 13.61
C GLU A 183 10.00 0.57 13.58
N MET A 184 10.33 -0.72 13.47
CA MET A 184 9.33 -1.80 13.61
C MET A 184 8.66 -1.77 14.99
N GLU A 185 9.44 -1.65 16.07
CA GLU A 185 8.90 -1.57 17.43
C GLU A 185 7.95 -0.38 17.60
N ALA A 186 8.29 0.77 17.03
CA ALA A 186 7.43 1.95 17.02
C ALA A 186 6.12 1.72 16.23
N ARG A 187 6.18 1.09 15.04
CA ARG A 187 4.98 0.74 14.26
C ARG A 187 4.04 -0.18 15.04
N PHE A 188 4.59 -1.07 15.86
CA PHE A 188 3.80 -1.98 16.70
C PHE A 188 3.48 -1.40 18.09
N GLY A 189 3.80 -0.12 18.35
CA GLY A 189 3.52 0.52 19.63
C GLY A 189 4.26 -0.10 20.82
N HIS A 190 5.38 -0.78 20.58
CA HIS A 190 6.05 -1.64 21.55
C HIS A 190 5.13 -2.69 22.20
N GLY A 191 4.07 -3.09 21.50
CA GLY A 191 3.12 -4.12 21.93
C GLY A 191 1.85 -3.53 22.51
N ASP A 192 1.82 -2.22 22.74
CA ASP A 192 0.65 -1.47 23.18
C ASP A 192 -0.13 -0.96 21.95
N PRO A 193 -1.36 -1.45 21.70
CA PRO A 193 -2.20 -0.99 20.60
C PRO A 193 -2.43 0.52 20.56
N THR A 194 -2.44 1.19 21.72
CA THR A 194 -2.71 2.63 21.81
C THR A 194 -1.52 3.48 21.35
N ARG A 195 -0.35 2.86 21.22
CA ARG A 195 0.91 3.50 20.81
C ARG A 195 1.34 3.09 19.40
N ALA A 196 0.65 2.14 18.78
CA ALA A 196 0.93 1.73 17.42
C ALA A 196 0.64 2.89 16.46
N VAL A 197 1.45 2.99 15.40
CA VAL A 197 1.31 4.06 14.42
C VAL A 197 1.21 3.45 13.03
N MET A 198 0.18 3.87 12.30
CA MET A 198 0.02 3.52 10.90
C MET A 198 1.23 4.02 10.10
N GLY A 199 1.75 3.18 9.21
CA GLY A 199 2.98 3.48 8.47
C GLY A 199 3.07 2.83 7.12
N PRO A 200 3.98 3.30 6.25
CA PRO A 200 4.17 2.76 4.92
C PRO A 200 4.94 1.43 4.93
N TRP A 201 4.47 0.51 4.11
CA TRP A 201 5.07 -0.79 3.85
C TRP A 201 5.06 -1.08 2.35
N GLU A 202 6.15 -1.63 1.84
CA GLU A 202 6.27 -2.10 0.46
C GLU A 202 5.83 -3.56 0.38
N VAL A 203 4.92 -3.89 -0.53
CA VAL A 203 4.56 -5.27 -0.85
C VAL A 203 5.68 -5.95 -1.61
N VAL A 204 6.24 -7.01 -1.04
CA VAL A 204 7.25 -7.86 -1.67
C VAL A 204 6.52 -8.91 -2.52
N ARG A 205 6.16 -8.52 -3.75
CA ARG A 205 5.31 -9.32 -4.65
C ARG A 205 5.88 -10.70 -4.92
N GLU A 206 7.19 -10.81 -5.12
CA GLU A 206 7.88 -12.05 -5.42
C GLU A 206 7.91 -13.06 -4.25
N ARG A 207 7.60 -12.62 -3.03
CA ARG A 207 7.47 -13.47 -1.83
C ARG A 207 6.03 -13.65 -1.37
N SER A 208 5.10 -12.85 -1.90
CA SER A 208 3.69 -12.86 -1.53
C SER A 208 2.93 -13.89 -2.37
N LEU A 209 2.10 -14.71 -1.71
CA LEU A 209 1.30 -15.77 -2.31
C LEU A 209 -0.13 -15.72 -1.74
N LEU A 210 -1.04 -16.54 -2.27
CA LEU A 210 -2.36 -16.69 -1.67
C LEU A 210 -2.24 -17.10 -0.20
N GLY A 211 -2.84 -16.31 0.70
CA GLY A 211 -2.78 -16.53 2.14
C GLY A 211 -1.47 -16.13 2.84
N SER A 212 -0.51 -15.52 2.11
CA SER A 212 0.76 -15.06 2.69
C SER A 212 1.21 -13.74 2.05
N LEU A 213 1.26 -12.67 2.86
CA LEU A 213 1.69 -11.35 2.43
C LEU A 213 3.05 -11.03 3.02
N TRP A 214 4.00 -10.63 2.18
CA TRP A 214 5.30 -10.16 2.62
C TRP A 214 5.40 -8.65 2.45
N LEU A 215 5.82 -7.99 3.52
CA LEU A 215 5.92 -6.55 3.60
C LEU A 215 7.30 -6.13 4.06
N ARG A 216 7.87 -5.16 3.36
CA ARG A 216 9.13 -4.53 3.74
C ARG A 216 8.86 -3.15 4.31
N LEU A 217 9.50 -2.84 5.44
CA LEU A 217 9.41 -1.54 6.06
C LEU A 217 9.91 -0.46 5.09
N VAL A 218 9.08 0.56 4.87
CA VAL A 218 9.47 1.77 4.16
C VAL A 218 9.73 2.85 5.19
N ARG A 219 10.91 3.47 5.13
CA ARG A 219 11.24 4.58 6.03
C ARG A 219 10.43 5.80 5.64
N GLU A 220 9.83 6.47 6.61
CA GLU A 220 9.29 7.79 6.36
C GLU A 220 10.43 8.79 6.12
N PRO A 221 10.35 9.63 5.07
CA PRO A 221 11.30 10.71 4.93
C PRO A 221 11.18 11.60 6.16
N ARG A 222 12.31 11.80 6.85
CA ARG A 222 12.39 12.76 7.96
C ARG A 222 11.94 14.11 7.41
N GLY A 223 10.87 14.65 7.98
CA GLY A 223 10.38 15.97 7.60
C GLY A 223 11.51 16.99 7.71
N ASN A 224 11.69 17.78 6.66
CA ASN A 224 12.44 19.02 6.71
C ASN A 224 11.54 20.12 7.29
#